data_AF-S8CBB9-F1
#
_entry.id   AF-S8CBB9-F1
#
_cell.length_a   1.000
_cell.length_b   1.000
_cell.length_c   1.000
_cell.angle_alpha   90.00
_cell.angle_beta   90.00
_cell.angle_gamma   90.00
#
_symmetry.space_group_name_H-M   'P 1'
#
loop_
_entity.id
_entity.type
_entity.pdbx_description
1 polymer ?
#
loop_
_entity_poly.entity_id
_entity_poly.type
_entity_poly.pdbx_seq_one_letter_code
_entity_poly.pdbx_strand_id
1 'polypeptide(L)'
;MEIESCSWHKDGLYFLSHLFGGIMISCALLRFFTKNLPKMPHLLRGSNSKKPAKKKVRVYIDGCFDLMHYGHANALRQAKALGDELVVGVASDEEIILYKGPPVLSMQERLTLVNGLKWVDEVIPDVPYVITEDFMNVLFNEYKIDYIVHGDDPCILSDGTDAYGLAKKAGRYKQIKRTEGVSSTDIVGRILSSADYVKKGKVSASSSQPTVSDEFETAKFNKSLPNSGHISHFLPTSRRISQFSSHKAPGPNSRVVYIDGAFDLFHAGHVKILKKAKQLGDFLLVGLYADQTVSWLRGDRFPLMNLLERSLSVLACQYVDDIIIGAPFAVTKDMISTFNISLVVRGSISEDNNPLLWDGAASDPYDVPKGMGIFRNLESPEVITTSSIAERIIANHEIYLKRNAKKEKSEKQYYAEKKYVAA
;
A
#
# COMPACT_ATOMS: atom_id res chain seq x y z
N MET A 1 3.96 22.95 62.74
CA MET A 1 3.86 23.86 61.59
C MET A 1 3.35 23.02 60.43
N GLU A 2 2.06 23.16 60.20
CA GLU A 2 1.14 22.48 59.24
C GLU A 2 1.87 21.92 58.02
N ILE A 3 1.89 20.63 57.65
CA ILE A 3 0.92 19.52 57.67
C ILE A 3 -0.45 19.92 57.14
N GLU A 4 -0.72 19.60 55.88
CA GLU A 4 -1.95 18.89 55.50
C GLU A 4 -1.69 17.93 54.33
N SER A 5 -1.70 16.65 54.69
CA SER A 5 -1.82 15.48 53.82
C SER A 5 -3.10 14.75 54.22
N CYS A 6 -4.03 14.54 53.29
CA CYS A 6 -5.10 13.54 53.33
C CYS A 6 -5.67 13.51 51.89
N SER A 7 -5.62 12.41 51.13
CA SER A 7 -6.42 11.18 51.23
C SER A 7 -7.93 11.44 51.21
N TRP A 8 -8.70 10.40 50.87
CA TRP A 8 -10.16 10.35 50.73
C TRP A 8 -10.66 10.80 49.33
N HIS A 9 -11.60 10.15 48.66
CA HIS A 9 -12.42 8.98 48.94
C HIS A 9 -12.93 8.44 47.59
N LYS A 10 -13.09 7.11 47.47
CA LYS A 10 -13.92 6.50 46.43
C LYS A 10 -15.38 6.62 46.89
N ASP A 11 -16.15 7.46 46.21
CA ASP A 11 -17.62 7.41 46.23
C ASP A 11 -18.05 6.62 44.98
N GLY A 12 -18.79 5.53 45.02
CA GLY A 12 -19.81 5.16 46.00
C GLY A 12 -21.19 5.66 45.55
N LEU A 13 -21.60 5.37 44.31
CA LEU A 13 -22.97 5.66 43.88
C LEU A 13 -23.90 4.52 44.34
N TYR A 14 -24.72 4.86 45.33
CA TYR A 14 -25.80 4.08 45.88
C TYR A 14 -26.90 3.85 44.83
N PHE A 15 -27.15 2.60 44.45
CA PHE A 15 -28.47 2.20 43.95
C PHE A 15 -29.29 1.74 45.15
N LEU A 16 -30.24 2.58 45.55
CA LEU A 16 -31.32 2.23 46.46
C LEU A 16 -32.34 1.41 45.66
N SER A 17 -32.38 0.09 45.87
CA SER A 17 -33.55 -0.72 45.52
C SER A 17 -34.06 -1.38 46.80
N HIS A 18 -35.30 -1.04 47.13
CA HIS A 18 -36.05 -1.65 48.23
C HIS A 18 -36.10 -3.17 48.04
N LEU A 19 -35.64 -3.91 49.06
CA LEU A 19 -35.90 -5.33 49.21
C LEU A 19 -37.11 -5.51 50.12
N PHE A 20 -38.18 -6.11 49.60
CA PHE A 20 -39.08 -6.92 50.40
C PHE A 20 -39.09 -8.33 49.81
N GLY A 21 -38.67 -9.29 50.63
CA GLY A 21 -39.06 -10.69 50.49
C GLY A 21 -38.05 -11.62 49.81
N GLY A 22 -37.42 -12.47 50.61
CA GLY A 22 -37.28 -13.88 50.24
C GLY A 22 -35.87 -14.41 50.00
N ILE A 23 -35.41 -15.21 50.97
CA ILE A 23 -34.55 -16.40 50.83
C ILE A 23 -33.05 -16.13 50.59
N MET A 24 -32.28 -16.30 51.66
CA MET A 24 -30.87 -16.69 51.63
C MET A 24 -30.61 -17.60 52.85
N ILE A 25 -30.85 -18.90 52.70
CA ILE A 25 -30.38 -19.88 53.69
C ILE A 25 -28.97 -20.31 53.28
N SER A 26 -28.05 -20.03 54.20
CA SER A 26 -26.61 -20.22 54.12
C SER A 26 -26.22 -21.70 54.10
N CYS A 27 -25.50 -22.14 53.07
CA CYS A 27 -24.80 -23.43 53.03
C CYS A 27 -23.35 -23.25 53.48
N ALA A 28 -23.15 -23.17 54.78
CA ALA A 28 -21.84 -23.42 55.39
C ALA A 28 -22.06 -23.92 56.81
N LEU A 29 -22.27 -25.24 56.96
CA LEU A 29 -21.94 -26.07 58.11
C LEU A 29 -22.31 -27.53 57.79
N LEU A 30 -21.54 -28.47 58.34
CA LEU A 30 -21.60 -29.94 58.17
C LEU A 30 -20.80 -30.56 57.02
N ARG A 31 -19.47 -30.46 57.15
CA ARG A 31 -18.62 -31.65 57.05
C ARG A 31 -18.90 -32.53 58.27
N PHE A 32 -19.53 -33.69 58.11
CA PHE A 32 -19.29 -34.99 58.78
C PHE A 32 -20.55 -35.89 58.71
N PHE A 33 -20.34 -37.16 58.31
CA PHE A 33 -21.30 -38.29 58.21
C PHE A 33 -22.35 -38.16 57.08
N THR A 34 -22.58 -39.12 56.17
CA THR A 34 -22.58 -40.59 56.25
C THR A 34 -22.19 -41.25 54.92
N LYS A 35 -21.54 -42.41 55.04
CA LYS A 35 -21.31 -43.40 53.97
C LYS A 35 -22.64 -44.00 53.47
N ASN A 36 -22.64 -44.45 52.21
CA ASN A 36 -23.62 -45.32 51.53
C ASN A 36 -24.99 -44.71 51.19
N LEU A 37 -25.13 -44.21 49.95
CA LEU A 37 -26.40 -44.21 49.19
C LEU A 37 -26.10 -44.42 47.69
N PRO A 38 -26.91 -45.21 46.95
CA PRO A 38 -26.58 -45.65 45.58
C PRO A 38 -26.82 -44.56 44.53
N LYS A 39 -26.01 -44.58 43.47
CA LYS A 39 -26.06 -43.66 42.32
C LYS A 39 -27.38 -43.82 41.55
N MET A 40 -28.18 -42.76 41.47
CA MET A 40 -29.17 -42.59 40.40
C MET A 40 -28.57 -41.77 39.25
N PRO A 41 -28.78 -42.16 37.97
CA PRO A 41 -28.29 -41.39 36.84
C PRO A 41 -29.22 -40.20 36.59
N HIS A 42 -28.81 -39.01 37.01
CA HIS A 42 -29.41 -37.78 36.50
C HIS A 42 -28.95 -37.56 35.06
N LEU A 43 -29.90 -37.74 34.14
CA LEU A 43 -29.81 -37.39 32.73
C LEU A 43 -29.72 -35.86 32.57
N LEU A 44 -28.56 -35.27 32.86
CA LEU A 44 -28.28 -33.88 32.52
C LEU A 44 -27.88 -33.82 31.05
N ARG A 45 -28.90 -33.68 30.19
CA ARG A 45 -28.76 -33.26 28.80
C ARG A 45 -28.22 -31.83 28.81
N GLY A 46 -26.89 -31.71 28.76
CA GLY A 46 -26.21 -30.43 28.57
C GLY A 46 -26.68 -29.80 27.26
N SER A 47 -27.53 -28.79 27.36
CA SER A 47 -27.84 -27.88 26.26
C SER A 47 -26.57 -27.12 25.93
N ASN A 48 -25.82 -27.62 24.94
CA ASN A 48 -24.66 -26.94 24.39
C ASN A 48 -25.17 -25.89 23.40
N SER A 49 -25.71 -24.77 23.89
CA SER A 49 -26.09 -23.65 23.04
C SER A 49 -24.82 -23.01 22.49
N LYS A 50 -24.43 -23.39 21.27
CA LYS A 50 -23.39 -22.67 20.51
C LYS A 50 -23.82 -21.21 20.40
N LYS A 51 -23.03 -20.29 20.97
CA LYS A 51 -23.23 -18.85 20.74
C LYS A 51 -23.25 -18.61 19.22
N PRO A 52 -24.21 -17.84 18.67
CA PRO A 52 -24.25 -17.56 17.24
C PRO A 52 -22.94 -16.88 16.83
N ALA A 53 -22.35 -17.33 15.73
CA ALA A 53 -21.13 -16.74 15.19
C ALA A 53 -21.38 -15.25 14.93
N LYS A 54 -20.44 -14.40 15.36
CA LYS A 54 -20.51 -12.95 15.13
C LYS A 54 -20.58 -12.70 13.62
N LYS A 55 -21.58 -11.93 13.16
CA LYS A 55 -21.70 -11.53 11.75
C LYS A 55 -20.41 -10.79 11.34
N LYS A 56 -19.79 -11.23 10.24
CA LYS A 56 -18.65 -10.53 9.63
C LYS A 56 -19.10 -9.18 9.09
N VAL A 57 -18.28 -8.15 9.29
CA VAL A 57 -18.48 -6.80 8.75
C VAL A 57 -17.80 -6.68 7.40
N ARG A 58 -18.57 -6.42 6.34
CA ARG A 58 -18.06 -6.22 4.97
C ARG A 58 -18.00 -4.74 4.62
N VAL A 59 -16.85 -4.29 4.15
CA VAL A 59 -16.58 -2.89 3.81
C VAL A 59 -16.36 -2.77 2.32
N TYR A 60 -16.95 -1.74 1.71
CA TYR A 60 -16.76 -1.42 0.30
C TYR A 60 -15.99 -0.12 0.12
N ILE A 61 -15.09 -0.08 -0.86
CA ILE A 61 -14.43 1.13 -1.33
C ILE A 61 -14.24 1.03 -2.84
N ASP A 62 -14.53 2.11 -3.55
CA ASP A 62 -14.34 2.16 -5.00
C ASP A 62 -13.32 3.21 -5.41
N GLY A 63 -12.91 3.10 -6.67
CA GLY A 63 -12.06 4.10 -7.28
C GLY A 63 -11.63 3.72 -8.68
N CYS A 64 -10.95 4.67 -9.30
CA CYS A 64 -10.32 4.46 -10.59
C CYS A 64 -9.10 3.53 -10.46
N PHE A 65 -8.28 3.72 -9.41
CA PHE A 65 -7.00 3.02 -9.19
C PHE A 65 -6.00 3.11 -10.37
N ASP A 66 -6.09 4.18 -11.15
CA ASP A 66 -5.13 4.52 -12.20
C ASP A 66 -3.83 5.07 -11.60
N LEU A 67 -2.68 4.62 -12.13
CA LEU A 67 -1.34 4.83 -11.55
C LEU A 67 -1.32 4.52 -10.04
N MET A 68 -1.78 3.31 -9.68
CA MET A 68 -1.85 2.88 -8.29
C MET A 68 -0.50 3.04 -7.57
N HIS A 69 -0.55 3.50 -6.32
CA HIS A 69 0.62 3.87 -5.53
C HIS A 69 0.38 3.59 -4.04
N TYR A 70 1.40 3.74 -3.20
CA TYR A 70 1.31 3.44 -1.77
C TYR A 70 0.18 4.22 -1.04
N GLY A 71 -0.19 5.40 -1.53
CA GLY A 71 -1.37 6.13 -1.04
C GLY A 71 -2.71 5.37 -1.20
N HIS A 72 -2.96 4.77 -2.37
CA HIS A 72 -4.12 3.89 -2.58
C HIS A 72 -4.03 2.65 -1.71
N ALA A 73 -2.84 2.04 -1.63
CA ALA A 73 -2.61 0.87 -0.79
C ALA A 73 -2.89 1.14 0.69
N ASN A 74 -2.47 2.29 1.23
CA ASN A 74 -2.76 2.68 2.61
C ASN A 74 -4.24 3.03 2.81
N ALA A 75 -4.92 3.58 1.80
CA ALA A 75 -6.37 3.80 1.87
C ALA A 75 -7.12 2.46 2.02
N LEU A 76 -6.75 1.46 1.22
CA LEU A 76 -7.31 0.11 1.29
C LEU A 76 -6.96 -0.60 2.61
N ARG A 77 -5.74 -0.41 3.14
CA ARG A 77 -5.37 -0.86 4.50
C ARG A 77 -6.29 -0.26 5.57
N GLN A 78 -6.51 1.06 5.53
CA GLN A 78 -7.40 1.74 6.48
C GLN A 78 -8.84 1.26 6.34
N ALA A 79 -9.34 1.07 5.12
CA ALA A 79 -10.68 0.55 4.87
C ALA A 79 -10.85 -0.88 5.41
N LYS A 80 -9.88 -1.78 5.16
CA LYS A 80 -9.86 -3.14 5.73
C LYS A 80 -9.90 -3.12 7.26
N ALA A 81 -9.24 -2.16 7.92
CA ALA A 81 -9.25 -2.04 9.37
C ALA A 81 -10.62 -1.63 9.96
N LEU A 82 -11.59 -1.20 9.14
CA LEU A 82 -12.94 -0.85 9.56
C LEU A 82 -13.94 -2.02 9.54
N GLY A 83 -13.51 -3.21 9.10
CA GLY A 83 -14.33 -4.41 9.03
C GLY A 83 -13.50 -5.70 9.03
N ASP A 84 -14.16 -6.81 8.69
CA ASP A 84 -13.54 -8.14 8.61
C ASP A 84 -13.16 -8.49 7.17
N GLU A 85 -13.88 -7.96 6.18
CA GLU A 85 -13.70 -8.21 4.74
C GLU A 85 -13.80 -6.88 3.96
N LEU A 86 -12.90 -6.69 2.98
CA LEU A 86 -12.81 -5.54 2.10
C LEU A 86 -13.12 -5.96 0.67
N VAL A 87 -14.18 -5.37 0.13
CA VAL A 87 -14.61 -5.46 -1.25
C VAL A 87 -14.22 -4.17 -1.96
N VAL A 88 -13.53 -4.27 -3.10
CA VAL A 88 -13.06 -3.10 -3.85
C VAL A 88 -13.70 -3.01 -5.21
N GLY A 89 -14.40 -1.91 -5.49
CA GLY A 89 -14.95 -1.61 -6.80
C GLY A 89 -13.95 -0.89 -7.69
N VAL A 90 -13.73 -1.37 -8.91
CA VAL A 90 -12.83 -0.73 -9.89
C VAL A 90 -13.68 -0.14 -11.01
N ALA A 91 -13.67 1.19 -11.14
CA ALA A 91 -14.51 1.88 -12.12
C ALA A 91 -14.11 1.54 -13.57
N SER A 92 -15.09 1.45 -14.47
CA SER A 92 -14.84 1.17 -15.90
C SER A 92 -14.11 2.32 -16.59
N ASP A 93 -13.50 2.06 -17.74
CA ASP A 93 -12.79 3.10 -18.51
C ASP A 93 -13.77 4.19 -19.01
N GLU A 94 -14.99 3.80 -19.42
CA GLU A 94 -16.06 4.69 -19.89
C GLU A 94 -16.50 5.66 -18.78
N GLU A 95 -16.74 5.13 -17.58
CA GLU A 95 -17.09 5.91 -16.39
C GLU A 95 -15.96 6.90 -16.03
N ILE A 96 -14.71 6.46 -16.07
CA ILE A 96 -13.56 7.33 -15.76
C ILE A 96 -13.43 8.47 -16.79
N ILE A 97 -13.62 8.18 -18.08
CA ILE A 97 -13.55 9.17 -19.16
C ILE A 97 -14.60 10.26 -18.97
N LEU A 98 -15.82 9.89 -18.59
CA LEU A 98 -16.93 10.83 -18.39
C LEU A 98 -16.64 11.87 -17.29
N TYR A 99 -16.06 11.45 -16.16
CA TYR A 99 -15.92 12.30 -14.97
C TYR A 99 -14.55 12.94 -14.80
N LYS A 100 -13.47 12.29 -15.24
CA LYS A 100 -12.08 12.74 -15.01
C LYS A 100 -11.31 12.96 -16.31
N GLY A 101 -11.48 12.07 -17.28
CA GLY A 101 -10.62 11.93 -18.45
C GLY A 101 -9.93 10.57 -18.44
N PRO A 102 -9.32 10.16 -19.56
CA PRO A 102 -8.92 8.77 -19.77
C PRO A 102 -7.91 8.28 -18.72
N PRO A 103 -8.00 7.02 -18.28
CA PRO A 103 -6.98 6.40 -17.45
C PRO A 103 -5.70 6.09 -18.26
N VAL A 104 -4.56 6.04 -17.58
CA VAL A 104 -3.26 5.63 -18.17
C VAL A 104 -3.16 4.12 -18.28
N LEU A 105 -3.62 3.43 -17.23
CA LEU A 105 -3.64 1.98 -17.14
C LEU A 105 -4.96 1.43 -17.67
N SER A 106 -4.88 0.32 -18.40
CA SER A 106 -6.07 -0.41 -18.86
C SER A 106 -6.86 -0.97 -17.68
N MET A 107 -8.15 -1.25 -17.90
CA MET A 107 -8.98 -1.91 -16.88
C MET A 107 -8.32 -3.19 -16.32
N GLN A 108 -7.73 -4.02 -17.17
CA GLN A 108 -7.07 -5.26 -16.75
C GLN A 108 -5.79 -5.01 -15.91
N GLU A 109 -5.03 -3.97 -16.21
CA GLU A 109 -3.87 -3.55 -15.43
C GLU A 109 -4.29 -3.03 -14.05
N ARG A 110 -5.36 -2.23 -13.99
CA ARG A 110 -5.95 -1.70 -12.74
C ARG A 110 -6.50 -2.82 -11.87
N LEU A 111 -7.26 -3.76 -12.45
CA LEU A 111 -7.73 -4.96 -11.76
C LEU A 111 -6.57 -5.81 -11.23
N THR A 112 -5.50 -6.00 -12.01
CA THR A 112 -4.33 -6.77 -11.57
C THR A 112 -3.67 -6.14 -10.36
N LEU A 113 -3.54 -4.81 -10.33
CA LEU A 113 -2.96 -4.08 -9.22
C LEU A 113 -3.80 -4.18 -7.95
N VAL A 114 -5.11 -3.95 -8.06
CA VAL A 114 -6.04 -4.02 -6.92
C VAL A 114 -6.11 -5.44 -6.35
N ASN A 115 -6.26 -6.46 -7.22
CA ASN A 115 -6.18 -7.87 -6.80
C ASN A 115 -4.81 -8.22 -6.23
N GLY A 116 -3.74 -7.49 -6.56
CA GLY A 116 -2.39 -7.72 -6.06
C GLY A 116 -2.18 -7.31 -4.60
N LEU A 117 -3.12 -6.60 -3.99
CA LEU A 117 -2.98 -6.10 -2.62
C LEU A 117 -3.43 -7.08 -1.55
N LYS A 118 -2.69 -7.13 -0.45
CA LYS A 118 -2.96 -8.06 0.67
C LYS A 118 -4.16 -7.73 1.55
N TRP A 119 -4.71 -6.54 1.43
CA TRP A 119 -5.88 -6.12 2.21
C TRP A 119 -7.20 -6.34 1.49
N VAL A 120 -7.15 -6.66 0.19
CA VAL A 120 -8.32 -6.80 -0.68
C VAL A 120 -8.76 -8.27 -0.67
N ASP A 121 -10.01 -8.53 -0.29
CA ASP A 121 -10.57 -9.90 -0.29
C ASP A 121 -11.37 -10.19 -1.56
N GLU A 122 -12.03 -9.17 -2.12
CA GLU A 122 -12.90 -9.29 -3.29
C GLU A 122 -12.81 -8.02 -4.16
N VAL A 123 -12.88 -8.20 -5.48
CA VAL A 123 -12.85 -7.09 -6.45
C VAL A 123 -14.08 -7.17 -7.35
N ILE A 124 -14.80 -6.05 -7.47
CA ILE A 124 -15.92 -5.88 -8.39
C ILE A 124 -15.43 -5.03 -9.58
N PRO A 125 -15.36 -5.57 -10.80
CA PRO A 125 -15.00 -4.79 -11.99
C PRO A 125 -16.18 -3.91 -12.45
N ASP A 126 -15.88 -2.93 -13.28
CA ASP A 126 -16.83 -2.12 -14.05
C ASP A 126 -17.94 -1.47 -13.21
N VAL A 127 -17.58 -1.01 -12.02
CA VAL A 127 -18.52 -0.30 -11.13
C VAL A 127 -18.76 1.13 -11.64
N PRO A 128 -19.95 1.72 -11.39
CA PRO A 128 -20.20 3.11 -11.71
C PRO A 128 -19.29 4.04 -10.91
N TYR A 129 -18.99 5.22 -11.46
CA TYR A 129 -18.19 6.24 -10.80
C TYR A 129 -18.93 6.90 -9.62
N VAL A 130 -20.26 7.01 -9.73
CA VAL A 130 -21.14 7.59 -8.71
C VAL A 130 -21.99 6.48 -8.10
N ILE A 131 -22.14 6.48 -6.78
CA ILE A 131 -23.03 5.54 -6.10
C ILE A 131 -24.48 5.93 -6.40
N THR A 132 -25.14 5.18 -7.28
CA THR A 132 -26.58 5.30 -7.59
C THR A 132 -27.42 4.52 -6.58
N GLU A 133 -28.73 4.76 -6.53
CA GLU A 133 -29.65 3.98 -5.67
C GLU A 133 -29.64 2.50 -6.02
N ASP A 134 -29.68 2.17 -7.31
CA ASP A 134 -29.65 0.79 -7.80
C ASP A 134 -28.36 0.08 -7.41
N PHE A 135 -27.20 0.72 -7.64
CA PHE A 135 -25.93 0.12 -7.28
C PHE A 135 -25.74 0.01 -5.76
N MET A 136 -26.23 1.00 -5.00
CA MET A 136 -26.24 0.93 -3.54
C MET A 136 -27.10 -0.24 -3.04
N ASN A 137 -28.24 -0.51 -3.68
CA ASN A 137 -29.08 -1.68 -3.39
C ASN A 137 -28.34 -2.99 -3.70
N VAL A 138 -27.62 -3.08 -4.81
CA VAL A 138 -26.76 -4.24 -5.14
C VAL A 138 -25.69 -4.44 -4.06
N LEU A 139 -24.95 -3.38 -3.68
CA LEU A 139 -23.93 -3.45 -2.64
C LEU A 139 -24.49 -3.97 -1.30
N PHE A 140 -25.63 -3.44 -0.87
CA PHE A 140 -26.19 -3.78 0.45
C PHE A 140 -26.94 -5.10 0.47
N ASN A 141 -27.68 -5.42 -0.58
CA ASN A 141 -28.56 -6.59 -0.60
C ASN A 141 -27.89 -7.81 -1.21
N GLU A 142 -27.02 -7.67 -2.20
CA GLU A 142 -26.35 -8.80 -2.86
C GLU A 142 -24.98 -9.04 -2.27
N TYR A 143 -24.10 -8.03 -2.28
CA TYR A 143 -22.73 -8.12 -1.73
C TYR A 143 -22.68 -8.06 -0.20
N LYS A 144 -23.81 -7.81 0.46
CA LYS A 144 -23.96 -7.71 1.92
C LYS A 144 -22.97 -6.72 2.56
N ILE A 145 -22.61 -5.66 1.84
CA ILE A 145 -21.76 -4.59 2.33
C ILE A 145 -22.44 -3.92 3.51
N ASP A 146 -21.72 -3.69 4.62
CA ASP A 146 -22.18 -2.98 5.80
C ASP A 146 -21.93 -1.47 5.69
N TYR A 147 -20.75 -1.06 5.21
CA TYR A 147 -20.34 0.34 5.05
C TYR A 147 -19.61 0.60 3.72
N ILE A 148 -19.87 1.77 3.14
CA ILE A 148 -19.07 2.35 2.05
C ILE A 148 -18.02 3.27 2.69
N VAL A 149 -16.77 3.14 2.26
CA VAL A 149 -15.62 3.90 2.78
C VAL A 149 -15.00 4.70 1.64
N HIS A 150 -14.65 5.95 1.93
CA HIS A 150 -13.83 6.75 1.02
C HIS A 150 -12.91 7.70 1.83
N GLY A 151 -11.92 8.28 1.15
CA GLY A 151 -11.05 9.32 1.71
C GLY A 151 -11.83 10.56 2.17
N ASP A 152 -11.17 11.38 2.99
CA ASP A 152 -11.65 12.67 3.49
C ASP A 152 -11.61 13.81 2.45
N ASP A 153 -11.09 13.54 1.26
CA ASP A 153 -11.16 14.44 0.11
C ASP A 153 -12.62 14.66 -0.35
N PRO A 154 -13.05 15.91 -0.61
CA PRO A 154 -14.36 16.17 -1.18
C PRO A 154 -14.52 15.53 -2.57
N CYS A 155 -15.53 14.67 -2.72
CA CYS A 155 -15.88 14.04 -4.00
C CYS A 155 -17.05 14.77 -4.66
N ILE A 156 -16.80 16.00 -5.08
CA ILE A 156 -17.81 16.86 -5.68
C ILE A 156 -17.84 16.66 -7.19
N LEU A 157 -19.02 16.38 -7.74
CA LEU A 157 -19.29 16.24 -9.16
C LEU A 157 -19.39 17.61 -9.84
N SER A 158 -19.45 17.64 -11.17
CA SER A 158 -19.50 18.89 -11.94
C SER A 158 -20.75 19.73 -11.66
N ASP A 159 -21.83 19.11 -11.20
CA ASP A 159 -23.09 19.76 -10.81
C ASP A 159 -23.09 20.22 -9.33
N GLY A 160 -21.99 20.04 -8.60
CA GLY A 160 -21.86 20.40 -7.20
C GLY A 160 -22.35 19.34 -6.20
N THR A 161 -22.87 18.21 -6.68
CA THR A 161 -23.35 17.13 -5.81
C THR A 161 -22.21 16.25 -5.29
N ASP A 162 -22.43 15.57 -4.17
CA ASP A 162 -21.47 14.64 -3.57
C ASP A 162 -21.66 13.24 -4.14
N ALA A 163 -20.61 12.66 -4.72
CA ALA A 163 -20.63 11.33 -5.33
C ALA A 163 -21.05 10.21 -4.35
N TYR A 164 -20.93 10.45 -3.04
CA TYR A 164 -21.32 9.52 -1.98
C TYR A 164 -22.49 10.04 -1.13
N GLY A 165 -23.23 11.06 -1.62
CA GLY A 165 -24.33 11.69 -0.89
C GLY A 165 -25.41 10.70 -0.44
N LEU A 166 -25.76 9.72 -1.29
CA LEU A 166 -26.73 8.68 -0.95
C LEU A 166 -26.26 7.78 0.20
N ALA A 167 -25.01 7.33 0.16
CA ALA A 167 -24.42 6.51 1.22
C ALA A 167 -24.35 7.25 2.56
N LYS A 168 -24.05 8.56 2.53
CA LYS A 168 -24.05 9.45 3.69
C LYS A 168 -25.45 9.60 4.28
N LYS A 169 -26.46 9.87 3.43
CA LYS A 169 -27.87 10.00 3.84
C LYS A 169 -28.40 8.69 4.45
N ALA A 170 -27.95 7.54 3.95
CA ALA A 170 -28.28 6.23 4.51
C ALA A 170 -27.59 5.93 5.86
N GLY A 171 -26.66 6.77 6.33
CA GLY A 171 -25.88 6.53 7.55
C GLY A 171 -24.87 5.38 7.44
N ARG A 172 -24.48 5.00 6.20
CA ARG A 172 -23.63 3.84 5.92
C ARG A 172 -22.33 4.21 5.23
N TYR A 173 -21.86 5.43 5.48
CA TYR A 173 -20.61 5.96 4.96
C TYR A 173 -19.60 6.18 6.08
N LYS A 174 -18.34 5.81 5.86
CA LYS A 174 -17.23 6.05 6.78
C LYS A 174 -16.07 6.73 6.05
N GLN A 175 -15.33 7.56 6.77
CA GLN A 175 -14.18 8.28 6.22
C GLN A 175 -12.86 7.68 6.72
N ILE A 176 -11.86 7.68 5.84
CA ILE A 176 -10.46 7.35 6.15
C ILE A 176 -9.58 8.53 5.75
N LYS A 177 -8.38 8.62 6.33
CA LYS A 177 -7.49 9.76 6.10
C LYS A 177 -6.72 9.62 4.80
N ARG A 178 -6.59 10.72 4.05
CA ARG A 178 -5.68 10.81 2.91
C ARG A 178 -4.23 10.49 3.31
N THR A 179 -3.53 9.82 2.40
CA THR A 179 -2.10 9.51 2.58
C THR A 179 -1.25 10.63 1.99
N GLU A 180 -0.33 11.14 2.81
CA GLU A 180 0.56 12.24 2.47
C GLU A 180 1.74 11.81 1.57
N GLY A 181 2.20 12.75 0.74
CA GLY A 181 3.44 12.64 -0.04
C GLY A 181 3.31 11.98 -1.41
N VAL A 182 2.11 11.58 -1.84
CA VAL A 182 1.89 11.03 -3.19
C VAL A 182 0.48 11.30 -3.70
N SER A 183 0.37 11.54 -5.01
CA SER A 183 -0.87 11.50 -5.76
C SER A 183 -0.60 11.10 -7.22
N SER A 184 -1.62 10.67 -7.96
CA SER A 184 -1.47 10.44 -9.41
C SER A 184 -1.07 11.73 -10.15
N THR A 185 -1.46 12.91 -9.64
CA THR A 185 -1.08 14.21 -10.22
C THR A 185 0.41 14.49 -10.01
N ASP A 186 0.93 14.23 -8.81
CA ASP A 186 2.35 14.27 -8.49
C ASP A 186 3.15 13.31 -9.38
N ILE A 187 2.75 12.03 -9.48
CA ILE A 187 3.44 11.04 -10.31
C ILE A 187 3.50 11.46 -11.79
N VAL A 188 2.38 11.93 -12.35
CA VAL A 188 2.37 12.46 -13.73
C VAL A 188 3.30 13.67 -13.83
N GLY A 189 3.29 14.58 -12.85
CA GLY A 189 4.22 15.70 -12.79
C GLY A 189 5.69 15.28 -12.79
N ARG A 190 6.06 14.23 -12.04
CA ARG A 190 7.43 13.65 -12.04
C ARG A 190 7.83 13.12 -13.41
N ILE A 191 6.91 12.43 -14.10
CA ILE A 191 7.13 11.88 -15.44
C ILE A 191 7.29 12.99 -16.48
N LEU A 192 6.40 13.98 -16.48
CA LEU A 192 6.44 15.08 -17.44
C LEU A 192 7.68 15.97 -17.24
N SER A 193 8.04 16.26 -15.98
CA SER A 193 9.26 17.01 -15.65
C SER A 193 10.51 16.26 -16.12
N SER A 194 10.52 14.93 -16.01
CA SER A 194 11.58 14.08 -16.52
C SER A 194 11.67 14.11 -18.05
N ALA A 195 10.53 14.18 -18.76
CA ALA A 195 10.49 14.25 -20.21
C ALA A 195 10.95 15.61 -20.76
N ASP A 196 10.56 16.72 -20.13
CA ASP A 196 10.94 18.07 -20.55
C ASP A 196 12.43 18.36 -20.37
N TYR A 197 13.08 17.72 -19.38
CA TYR A 197 14.54 17.76 -19.24
C TYR A 197 15.26 17.21 -20.48
N VAL A 198 14.73 16.14 -21.11
CA VAL A 198 15.31 15.55 -22.33
C VAL A 198 15.19 16.50 -23.52
N LYS A 199 14.07 17.23 -23.65
CA LYS A 199 13.89 18.24 -24.71
C LYS A 199 14.85 19.41 -24.53
N LYS A 200 15.07 19.90 -23.30
CA LYS A 200 15.97 21.03 -23.03
C LYS A 200 17.45 20.64 -23.09
N GLY A 201 17.82 19.45 -22.61
CA GLY A 201 19.21 18.95 -22.66
C GLY A 201 19.73 18.64 -24.07
N LYS A 202 18.84 18.39 -25.05
CA LYS A 202 19.21 18.31 -26.47
C LYS A 202 19.50 19.67 -27.11
N VAL A 203 19.02 20.78 -26.52
CA VAL A 203 19.22 22.14 -27.05
C VAL A 203 20.50 22.79 -26.49
N SER A 204 20.98 22.39 -25.31
CA SER A 204 22.17 22.96 -24.67
C SER A 204 23.50 22.27 -25.02
N ALA A 205 23.51 21.31 -25.95
CA ALA A 205 24.72 20.62 -26.39
C ALA A 205 25.49 21.35 -27.52
N SER A 206 25.30 22.66 -27.66
CA SER A 206 26.18 23.50 -28.47
C SER A 206 26.61 24.76 -27.71
N SER A 207 27.91 24.99 -27.75
CA SER A 207 28.66 26.19 -27.36
C SER A 207 29.08 26.40 -25.90
N SER A 208 30.42 26.49 -25.79
CA SER A 208 31.25 27.28 -24.88
C SER A 208 31.53 26.81 -23.45
N GLN A 209 32.82 26.50 -23.23
CA GLN A 209 33.52 26.41 -21.94
C GLN A 209 33.54 27.77 -21.22
N PRO A 210 33.45 27.82 -19.88
CA PRO A 210 33.83 28.99 -19.11
C PRO A 210 35.13 28.79 -18.32
N THR A 211 35.99 29.79 -18.40
CA THR A 211 37.22 29.99 -17.62
C THR A 211 36.94 30.47 -16.20
N VAL A 212 37.91 30.22 -15.31
CA VAL A 212 37.87 30.40 -13.86
C VAL A 212 38.41 31.77 -13.45
N SER A 213 37.70 32.47 -12.56
CA SER A 213 38.30 33.33 -11.51
C SER A 213 37.23 33.70 -10.45
N ASP A 214 37.53 33.30 -9.21
CA ASP A 214 37.27 33.91 -7.87
C ASP A 214 36.20 35.03 -7.75
N GLU A 215 35.29 35.04 -6.75
CA GLU A 215 35.60 35.07 -5.31
C GLU A 215 34.34 34.79 -4.45
N PHE A 216 34.61 34.50 -3.17
CA PHE A 216 33.75 34.14 -2.03
C PHE A 216 32.31 34.68 -1.96
N GLU A 217 31.33 33.77 -1.91
CA GLU A 217 30.13 33.96 -1.07
C GLU A 217 29.51 32.62 -0.63
N THR A 218 29.18 32.58 0.66
CA THR A 218 28.90 31.44 1.52
C THR A 218 27.55 30.80 1.22
N ALA A 219 27.40 30.10 0.09
CA ALA A 219 26.17 29.37 -0.27
C ALA A 219 26.41 28.21 -1.26
N LYS A 220 27.40 27.34 -1.00
CA LYS A 220 27.68 26.17 -1.86
C LYS A 220 28.10 24.92 -1.08
N PHE A 221 27.21 24.38 -0.26
CA PHE A 221 27.30 22.97 0.17
C PHE A 221 26.24 22.07 -0.47
N ASN A 222 25.42 22.60 -1.40
CA ASN A 222 24.37 21.83 -2.09
C ASN A 222 24.63 21.61 -3.59
N LYS A 223 25.83 21.92 -4.09
CA LYS A 223 26.11 21.88 -5.54
C LYS A 223 26.91 20.63 -5.95
N SER A 224 26.37 19.45 -5.63
CA SER A 224 26.80 18.18 -6.23
C SER A 224 25.74 17.07 -6.23
N LEU A 225 24.46 17.39 -5.96
CA LEU A 225 23.37 16.49 -6.35
C LEU A 225 22.81 16.98 -7.68
N PRO A 226 22.64 16.10 -8.69
CA PRO A 226 21.92 16.47 -9.89
C PRO A 226 20.52 16.92 -9.46
N ASN A 227 20.13 18.12 -9.89
CA ASN A 227 18.81 18.69 -9.69
C ASN A 227 17.76 17.81 -10.41
N SER A 228 17.36 16.68 -9.80
CA SER A 228 16.21 15.89 -10.23
C SER A 228 14.95 16.66 -9.83
N GLY A 229 14.35 17.34 -10.81
CA GLY A 229 13.35 18.39 -10.65
C GLY A 229 11.98 18.04 -10.06
N HIS A 230 11.89 17.12 -9.08
CA HIS A 230 10.73 17.01 -8.20
C HIS A 230 11.15 16.32 -6.88
N ILE A 231 11.05 17.01 -5.75
CA ILE A 231 11.37 16.45 -4.43
C ILE A 231 10.12 15.71 -3.95
N SER A 232 10.21 14.39 -3.74
CA SER A 232 9.13 13.67 -3.06
C SER A 232 8.90 14.29 -1.67
N HIS A 233 7.67 14.68 -1.38
CA HIS A 233 7.27 15.19 -0.08
C HIS A 233 6.90 14.07 0.90
N PHE A 234 7.20 12.81 0.56
CA PHE A 234 6.95 11.67 1.42
C PHE A 234 7.82 11.74 2.69
N LEU A 235 7.15 11.75 3.84
CA LEU A 235 7.79 11.66 5.15
C LEU A 235 7.72 10.22 5.65
N PRO A 236 8.81 9.42 5.55
CA PRO A 236 8.84 8.05 6.03
C PRO A 236 8.85 8.02 7.55
N THR A 237 8.22 7.01 8.14
CA THR A 237 8.38 6.67 9.56
C THR A 237 8.46 5.16 9.73
N SER A 238 9.12 4.71 10.79
CA SER A 238 9.13 3.28 11.16
C SER A 238 7.72 2.71 11.29
N ARG A 239 6.78 3.50 11.83
CA ARG A 239 5.36 3.12 11.95
C ARG A 239 4.69 2.88 10.61
N ARG A 240 4.95 3.72 9.59
CA ARG A 240 4.38 3.52 8.23
C ARG A 240 4.90 2.23 7.61
N ILE A 241 6.20 1.96 7.73
CA ILE A 241 6.80 0.70 7.25
C ILE A 241 6.19 -0.49 7.99
N SER A 242 6.07 -0.41 9.32
CA SER A 242 5.48 -1.48 10.14
C SER A 242 4.01 -1.75 9.80
N GLN A 243 3.20 -0.73 9.48
CA GLN A 243 1.81 -0.89 9.05
C GLN A 243 1.68 -1.62 7.70
N PHE A 244 2.73 -1.55 6.89
CA PHE A 244 2.83 -2.21 5.59
C PHE A 244 3.58 -3.53 5.65
N SER A 245 4.37 -3.80 6.68
CA SER A 245 5.15 -5.05 6.78
C SER A 245 4.25 -6.24 7.14
N SER A 246 4.67 -7.44 6.75
CA SER A 246 4.12 -8.67 7.31
C SER A 246 4.96 -9.04 8.54
N HIS A 247 4.34 -9.56 9.61
CA HIS A 247 5.08 -10.01 10.79
C HIS A 247 5.54 -11.47 10.68
N LYS A 248 5.56 -12.01 9.46
CA LYS A 248 5.90 -13.41 9.20
C LYS A 248 7.40 -13.50 8.92
N ALA A 249 8.10 -14.34 9.69
CA ALA A 249 9.47 -14.76 9.38
C ALA A 249 9.44 -16.10 8.62
N PRO A 250 10.48 -16.42 7.82
CA PRO A 250 10.61 -17.76 7.26
C PRO A 250 10.77 -18.79 8.39
N GLY A 251 10.13 -19.95 8.26
CA GLY A 251 10.32 -21.06 9.17
C GLY A 251 11.69 -21.73 8.96
N PRO A 252 12.15 -22.60 9.89
CA PRO A 252 13.48 -23.22 9.85
C PRO A 252 13.80 -23.96 8.54
N ASN A 253 12.78 -24.52 7.87
CA ASN A 253 12.92 -25.27 6.62
C ASN A 253 12.20 -24.59 5.44
N SER A 254 11.84 -23.30 5.57
CA SER A 254 11.14 -22.59 4.51
C SER A 254 12.05 -22.39 3.31
N ARG A 255 11.53 -22.66 2.11
CA ARG A 255 12.22 -22.33 0.88
C ARG A 255 12.11 -20.83 0.63
N VAL A 256 13.20 -20.10 0.88
CA VAL A 256 13.27 -18.64 0.66
C VAL A 256 13.63 -18.38 -0.79
N VAL A 257 12.73 -17.70 -1.50
CA VAL A 257 12.93 -17.20 -2.87
C VAL A 257 13.30 -15.73 -2.79
N TYR A 258 14.34 -15.33 -3.51
CA TYR A 258 14.80 -13.96 -3.61
C TYR A 258 14.65 -13.43 -5.03
N ILE A 259 14.12 -12.22 -5.17
CA ILE A 259 14.02 -11.46 -6.42
C ILE A 259 14.35 -10.01 -6.13
N ASP A 260 15.11 -9.36 -7.00
CA ASP A 260 15.50 -7.97 -6.83
C ASP A 260 15.27 -7.11 -8.07
N GLY A 261 15.33 -5.80 -7.86
CA GLY A 261 15.12 -4.83 -8.92
C GLY A 261 14.86 -3.42 -8.40
N ALA A 262 14.55 -2.54 -9.36
CA ALA A 262 14.10 -1.19 -9.04
C ALA A 262 12.70 -1.21 -8.39
N PHE A 263 11.75 -1.95 -8.96
CA PHE A 263 10.32 -1.89 -8.58
C PHE A 263 9.77 -0.45 -8.54
N ASP A 264 10.26 0.38 -9.46
CA ASP A 264 9.80 1.75 -9.66
C ASP A 264 8.41 1.77 -10.32
N LEU A 265 7.59 2.77 -9.98
CA LEU A 265 6.15 2.81 -10.30
C LEU A 265 5.48 1.43 -10.29
N PHE A 266 5.48 0.78 -9.12
CA PHE A 266 5.01 -0.59 -8.95
C PHE A 266 3.70 -0.89 -9.73
N HIS A 267 3.79 -1.75 -10.75
CA HIS A 267 2.76 -1.94 -11.77
C HIS A 267 2.35 -3.42 -11.94
N ALA A 268 1.38 -3.68 -12.81
CA ALA A 268 0.82 -5.03 -13.04
C ALA A 268 1.88 -6.08 -13.39
N GLY A 269 2.91 -5.71 -14.17
CA GLY A 269 4.05 -6.60 -14.46
C GLY A 269 4.78 -7.08 -13.21
N HIS A 270 5.05 -6.18 -12.24
CA HIS A 270 5.65 -6.55 -10.96
C HIS A 270 4.75 -7.51 -10.17
N VAL A 271 3.43 -7.24 -10.10
CA VAL A 271 2.48 -8.12 -9.42
C VAL A 271 2.52 -9.54 -9.99
N LYS A 272 2.51 -9.68 -11.32
CA LYS A 272 2.47 -10.98 -12.00
C LYS A 272 3.78 -11.76 -11.86
N ILE A 273 4.94 -11.09 -11.95
CA ILE A 273 6.23 -11.78 -11.76
C ILE A 273 6.45 -12.16 -10.29
N LEU A 274 6.05 -11.32 -9.34
CA LEU A 274 6.12 -11.63 -7.91
C LEU A 274 5.19 -12.79 -7.55
N LYS A 275 4.00 -12.87 -8.17
CA LYS A 275 3.12 -14.05 -8.04
C LYS A 275 3.82 -15.34 -8.50
N LYS A 276 4.47 -15.32 -9.66
CA LYS A 276 5.25 -16.47 -10.15
C LYS A 276 6.41 -16.81 -9.22
N ALA A 277 7.15 -15.81 -8.73
CA ALA A 277 8.25 -16.02 -7.80
C ALA A 277 7.79 -16.65 -6.48
N LYS A 278 6.67 -16.15 -5.91
CA LYS A 278 6.06 -16.69 -4.69
C LYS A 278 5.64 -18.17 -4.83
N GLN A 279 5.22 -18.60 -6.02
CA GLN A 279 4.85 -20.01 -6.26
C GLN A 279 6.04 -20.98 -6.19
N LEU A 280 7.29 -20.47 -6.15
CA LEU A 280 8.49 -21.30 -6.13
C LEU A 280 8.99 -21.60 -4.72
N GLY A 281 8.39 -21.04 -3.66
CA GLY A 281 8.79 -21.31 -2.28
C GLY A 281 7.78 -20.83 -1.25
N ASP A 282 8.16 -20.92 0.01
CA ASP A 282 7.27 -20.61 1.13
C ASP A 282 7.32 -19.13 1.52
N PHE A 283 8.44 -18.47 1.18
CA PHE A 283 8.76 -17.10 1.56
C PHE A 283 9.41 -16.37 0.37
N LEU A 284 8.86 -15.23 -0.02
CA LEU A 284 9.39 -14.35 -1.06
C LEU A 284 9.98 -13.10 -0.42
N LEU A 285 11.30 -13.01 -0.50
CA LEU A 285 12.09 -11.85 -0.09
C LEU A 285 12.41 -10.99 -1.32
N VAL A 286 12.05 -9.70 -1.28
CA VAL A 286 12.27 -8.80 -2.42
C VAL A 286 13.37 -7.77 -2.13
N GLY A 287 14.44 -7.77 -2.93
CA GLY A 287 15.50 -6.77 -2.85
C GLY A 287 15.15 -5.50 -3.60
N LEU A 288 15.21 -4.34 -2.92
CA LEU A 288 15.00 -3.03 -3.54
C LEU A 288 16.31 -2.28 -3.66
N TYR A 289 16.74 -2.02 -4.88
CA TYR A 289 17.95 -1.22 -5.14
C TYR A 289 17.80 0.20 -4.60
N ALA A 290 18.89 0.78 -4.11
CA ALA A 290 18.96 2.19 -3.71
C ALA A 290 18.74 3.12 -4.92
N ASP A 291 18.31 4.36 -4.67
CA ASP A 291 17.97 5.32 -5.73
C ASP A 291 19.18 5.59 -6.64
N GLN A 292 20.39 5.67 -6.08
CA GLN A 292 21.63 5.86 -6.82
C GLN A 292 21.93 4.67 -7.74
N THR A 293 21.67 3.44 -7.29
CA THR A 293 21.83 2.23 -8.10
C THR A 293 20.84 2.23 -9.26
N VAL A 294 19.57 2.59 -9.01
CA VAL A 294 18.56 2.69 -10.08
C VAL A 294 18.91 3.79 -11.08
N SER A 295 19.35 4.95 -10.60
CA SER A 295 19.86 6.06 -11.43
C SER A 295 21.04 5.61 -12.30
N TRP A 296 21.98 4.87 -11.73
CA TRP A 296 23.12 4.33 -12.47
C TRP A 296 22.68 3.31 -13.54
N LEU A 297 21.68 2.47 -13.27
CA LEU A 297 21.18 1.45 -14.21
C LEU A 297 20.34 2.03 -15.35
N ARG A 298 19.53 3.05 -15.05
CA ARG A 298 18.44 3.52 -15.93
C ARG A 298 18.61 4.96 -16.41
N GLY A 299 19.57 5.69 -15.85
CA GLY A 299 19.82 7.11 -16.08
C GLY A 299 19.24 8.01 -14.99
N ASP A 300 19.78 9.24 -14.93
CA ASP A 300 19.59 10.23 -13.84
C ASP A 300 18.15 10.67 -13.53
N ARG A 301 17.18 10.24 -14.34
CA ARG A 301 15.75 10.57 -14.16
C ARG A 301 14.99 9.49 -13.39
N PHE A 302 15.64 8.38 -13.11
CA PHE A 302 15.08 7.27 -12.36
C PHE A 302 15.80 7.12 -11.02
N PRO A 303 15.10 6.64 -9.98
CA PRO A 303 13.71 6.23 -10.00
C PRO A 303 12.73 7.42 -9.91
N LEU A 304 11.51 7.24 -10.43
CA LEU A 304 10.40 8.18 -10.26
C LEU A 304 9.86 8.18 -8.83
N MET A 305 9.92 7.03 -8.18
CA MET A 305 9.57 6.82 -6.77
C MET A 305 10.84 6.52 -5.96
N ASN A 306 11.08 7.25 -4.88
CA ASN A 306 12.25 7.00 -4.04
C ASN A 306 12.19 5.63 -3.34
N LEU A 307 13.31 5.20 -2.76
CA LEU A 307 13.44 3.89 -2.12
C LEU A 307 12.36 3.58 -1.09
N LEU A 308 11.93 4.56 -0.30
CA LEU A 308 10.96 4.35 0.76
C LEU A 308 9.52 4.35 0.22
N GLU A 309 9.23 5.11 -0.83
CA GLU A 309 7.96 5.03 -1.57
C GLU A 309 7.80 3.66 -2.27
N ARG A 310 8.88 3.17 -2.90
CA ARG A 310 8.94 1.83 -3.51
C ARG A 310 8.80 0.73 -2.48
N SER A 311 9.42 0.88 -1.31
CA SER A 311 9.30 -0.04 -0.18
C SER A 311 7.84 -0.26 0.23
N LEU A 312 7.07 0.83 0.43
CA LEU A 312 5.64 0.71 0.76
C LEU A 312 4.83 0.08 -0.38
N SER A 313 5.15 0.41 -1.63
CA SER A 313 4.44 -0.14 -2.80
C SER A 313 4.63 -1.65 -2.92
N VAL A 314 5.86 -2.15 -2.73
CA VAL A 314 6.18 -3.58 -2.77
C VAL A 314 5.61 -4.33 -1.57
N LEU A 315 5.74 -3.78 -0.35
CA LEU A 315 5.18 -4.38 0.88
C LEU A 315 3.65 -4.52 0.87
N ALA A 316 2.95 -3.73 0.07
CA ALA A 316 1.51 -3.82 -0.10
C ALA A 316 1.07 -5.05 -0.91
N CYS A 317 1.97 -5.62 -1.71
CA CYS A 317 1.68 -6.77 -2.56
C CYS A 317 1.51 -8.06 -1.74
N GLN A 318 0.44 -8.81 -1.99
CA GLN A 318 0.11 -10.03 -1.25
C GLN A 318 1.10 -11.18 -1.46
N TYR A 319 1.89 -11.13 -2.54
CA TYR A 319 2.85 -12.18 -2.86
C TYR A 319 4.21 -11.97 -2.17
N VAL A 320 4.43 -10.80 -1.57
CA VAL A 320 5.69 -10.43 -0.91
C VAL A 320 5.56 -10.67 0.59
N ASP A 321 6.50 -11.41 1.18
CA ASP A 321 6.53 -11.63 2.63
C ASP A 321 7.39 -10.57 3.32
N ASP A 322 8.55 -10.23 2.75
CA ASP A 322 9.46 -9.20 3.29
C ASP A 322 10.36 -8.57 2.21
N ILE A 323 11.06 -7.49 2.57
CA ILE A 323 11.94 -6.73 1.66
C ILE A 323 13.33 -6.45 2.24
N ILE A 324 14.33 -6.34 1.37
CA ILE A 324 15.63 -5.73 1.69
C ILE A 324 15.61 -4.29 1.16
N ILE A 325 15.55 -3.31 2.06
CA ILE A 325 15.57 -1.88 1.72
C ILE A 325 17.02 -1.47 1.43
N GLY A 326 17.33 -1.11 0.18
CA GLY A 326 18.70 -0.78 -0.23
C GLY A 326 19.55 -2.02 -0.48
N ALA A 327 18.97 -3.03 -1.13
CA ALA A 327 19.66 -4.25 -1.52
C ALA A 327 20.89 -3.93 -2.39
N PRO A 328 22.02 -4.64 -2.19
CA PRO A 328 23.19 -4.50 -3.04
C PRO A 328 22.85 -4.94 -4.48
N PHE A 329 23.55 -4.35 -5.46
CA PHE A 329 23.34 -4.73 -6.86
C PHE A 329 23.77 -6.17 -7.16
N ALA A 330 24.88 -6.63 -6.59
CA ALA A 330 25.34 -8.00 -6.72
C ALA A 330 24.80 -8.88 -5.58
N VAL A 331 24.31 -10.06 -5.93
CA VAL A 331 23.84 -11.08 -4.98
C VAL A 331 25.06 -11.80 -4.41
N THR A 332 25.44 -11.46 -3.17
CA THR A 332 26.65 -12.02 -2.53
C THR A 332 26.36 -13.32 -1.77
N LYS A 333 27.42 -14.12 -1.52
CA LYS A 333 27.33 -15.32 -0.67
C LYS A 333 26.91 -14.99 0.76
N ASP A 334 27.34 -13.83 1.26
CA ASP A 334 26.97 -13.33 2.58
C ASP A 334 25.46 -13.05 2.67
N MET A 335 24.90 -12.37 1.66
CA MET A 335 23.46 -12.13 1.58
C MET A 335 22.67 -13.44 1.50
N ILE A 336 23.10 -14.37 0.65
CA ILE A 336 22.49 -15.70 0.52
C ILE A 336 22.48 -16.44 1.86
N SER A 337 23.59 -16.41 2.60
CA SER A 337 23.72 -17.10 3.89
C SER A 337 22.91 -16.41 4.99
N THR A 338 22.95 -15.08 5.05
CA THR A 338 22.25 -14.25 6.06
C THR A 338 20.74 -14.44 6.01
N PHE A 339 20.16 -14.45 4.81
CA PHE A 339 18.72 -14.59 4.62
C PHE A 339 18.27 -16.02 4.30
N ASN A 340 19.19 -16.99 4.37
CA ASN A 340 18.95 -18.40 4.03
C ASN A 340 18.27 -18.58 2.66
N ILE A 341 18.74 -17.84 1.65
CA ILE A 341 18.15 -17.81 0.31
C ILE A 341 18.36 -19.17 -0.37
N SER A 342 17.27 -19.83 -0.72
CA SER A 342 17.27 -21.14 -1.36
C SER A 342 17.21 -21.06 -2.90
N LEU A 343 16.66 -19.96 -3.43
CA LEU A 343 16.51 -19.74 -4.87
C LEU A 343 16.55 -18.24 -5.17
N VAL A 344 17.35 -17.83 -6.14
CA VAL A 344 17.36 -16.48 -6.70
C VAL A 344 16.68 -16.52 -8.06
N VAL A 345 15.75 -15.60 -8.28
CA VAL A 345 15.01 -15.51 -9.55
C VAL A 345 15.09 -14.11 -10.16
N ARG A 346 15.10 -14.05 -11.49
CA ARG A 346 15.04 -12.81 -12.26
C ARG A 346 13.94 -12.90 -13.32
N GLY A 347 13.17 -11.84 -13.49
CA GLY A 347 12.19 -11.74 -14.58
C GLY A 347 12.85 -11.57 -15.95
N SER A 348 12.21 -12.04 -17.01
CA SER A 348 12.71 -11.92 -18.39
C SER A 348 12.60 -10.50 -18.98
N ILE A 349 11.88 -9.60 -18.30
CA ILE A 349 11.75 -8.19 -18.66
C ILE A 349 12.49 -7.36 -17.62
N SER A 350 13.49 -6.59 -18.06
CA SER A 350 14.24 -5.63 -17.25
C SER A 350 14.56 -4.38 -18.07
N GLU A 351 14.63 -3.23 -17.42
CA GLU A 351 14.87 -1.93 -18.05
C GLU A 351 16.32 -1.43 -17.82
N ASP A 352 17.25 -2.36 -17.75
CA ASP A 352 18.68 -2.08 -17.53
C ASP A 352 19.25 -1.51 -18.83
N ASN A 353 19.52 -0.20 -18.85
CA ASN A 353 19.98 0.52 -20.04
C ASN A 353 21.46 0.91 -19.97
N ASN A 354 22.17 0.54 -18.89
CA ASN A 354 23.56 0.91 -18.70
C ASN A 354 24.48 0.10 -19.63
N PRO A 355 25.21 0.73 -20.57
CA PRO A 355 26.11 0.04 -21.50
C PRO A 355 27.23 -0.75 -20.80
N LEU A 356 27.64 -0.34 -19.59
CA LEU A 356 28.70 -1.00 -18.81
C LEU A 356 28.32 -2.42 -18.35
N LEU A 357 27.04 -2.78 -18.42
CA LEU A 357 26.58 -4.15 -18.18
C LEU A 357 26.74 -5.06 -19.41
N TRP A 358 26.83 -4.46 -20.61
CA TRP A 358 26.85 -5.18 -21.88
C TRP A 358 28.22 -5.18 -22.57
N ASP A 359 29.10 -4.24 -22.22
CA ASP A 359 30.49 -4.19 -22.70
C ASP A 359 31.44 -5.13 -21.94
N GLY A 360 30.93 -5.88 -20.96
CA GLY A 360 31.70 -6.81 -20.14
C GLY A 360 32.59 -6.13 -19.09
N ALA A 361 32.44 -4.82 -18.87
CA ALA A 361 33.19 -4.09 -17.85
C ALA A 361 32.68 -4.38 -16.42
N ALA A 362 31.42 -4.76 -16.26
CA ALA A 362 30.83 -5.15 -14.98
C ALA A 362 30.64 -6.69 -14.88
N SER A 363 30.96 -7.26 -13.71
CA SER A 363 30.63 -8.66 -13.41
C SER A 363 29.12 -8.87 -13.36
N ASP A 364 28.64 -10.05 -13.78
CA ASP A 364 27.22 -10.36 -13.70
C ASP A 364 26.79 -10.38 -12.22
N PRO A 365 25.78 -9.56 -11.83
CA PRO A 365 25.34 -9.47 -10.44
C PRO A 365 24.81 -10.80 -9.86
N TYR A 366 24.54 -11.79 -10.71
CA TYR A 366 24.06 -13.11 -10.35
C TYR A 366 25.11 -14.23 -10.53
N ASP A 367 26.40 -13.91 -10.70
CA ASP A 367 27.46 -14.92 -10.85
C ASP A 367 27.51 -15.90 -9.66
N VAL A 368 27.40 -15.38 -8.43
CA VAL A 368 27.43 -16.22 -7.22
C VAL A 368 26.25 -17.21 -7.17
N PRO A 369 24.96 -16.79 -7.27
CA PRO A 369 23.86 -17.75 -7.26
C PRO A 369 23.86 -18.68 -8.48
N LYS A 370 24.38 -18.26 -9.64
CA LYS A 370 24.60 -19.15 -10.80
C LYS A 370 25.64 -20.22 -10.51
N GLY A 371 26.80 -19.84 -9.95
CA GLY A 371 27.85 -20.78 -9.54
C GLY A 371 27.39 -21.75 -8.44
N MET A 372 26.45 -21.33 -7.60
CA MET A 372 25.81 -22.19 -6.59
C MET A 372 24.66 -23.06 -7.14
N GLY A 373 24.26 -22.89 -8.41
CA GLY A 373 23.16 -23.65 -9.02
C GLY A 373 21.77 -23.26 -8.51
N ILE A 374 21.62 -22.09 -7.88
CA ILE A 374 20.36 -21.61 -7.28
C ILE A 374 19.77 -20.40 -8.01
N PHE A 375 20.23 -20.08 -9.22
CA PHE A 375 19.68 -19.01 -10.04
C PHE A 375 18.69 -19.54 -11.08
N ARG A 376 17.57 -18.82 -11.30
CA ARG A 376 16.58 -19.15 -12.33
C ARG A 376 15.97 -17.92 -12.98
N ASN A 377 15.96 -17.89 -14.32
CA ASN A 377 15.15 -16.93 -15.08
C ASN A 377 13.68 -17.33 -15.10
N LEU A 378 12.80 -16.36 -14.93
CA LEU A 378 11.34 -16.50 -14.99
C LEU A 378 10.80 -15.64 -16.12
N GLU A 379 9.99 -16.25 -16.98
CA GLU A 379 9.29 -15.52 -18.03
C GLU A 379 8.23 -14.59 -17.42
N SER A 380 8.39 -13.28 -17.66
CA SER A 380 7.45 -12.24 -17.24
C SER A 380 6.14 -12.37 -18.01
N PRO A 381 4.98 -12.52 -17.33
CA PRO A 381 3.69 -12.67 -18.01
C PRO A 381 3.19 -11.42 -18.75
N GLU A 382 3.70 -10.25 -18.37
CA GLU A 382 3.29 -8.96 -18.88
C GLU A 382 4.53 -8.19 -19.34
N VAL A 383 4.37 -7.41 -20.40
CA VAL A 383 5.44 -6.58 -20.98
C VAL A 383 5.44 -5.14 -20.45
N ILE A 384 4.48 -4.77 -19.60
CA ILE A 384 4.39 -3.44 -19.00
C ILE A 384 5.64 -3.14 -18.17
N THR A 385 6.21 -1.97 -18.42
CA THR A 385 7.40 -1.44 -17.73
C THR A 385 7.16 -0.01 -17.24
N THR A 386 8.05 0.51 -16.38
CA THR A 386 7.99 1.91 -15.94
C THR A 386 8.10 2.86 -17.14
N SER A 387 8.99 2.57 -18.09
CA SER A 387 9.16 3.41 -19.28
C SER A 387 7.93 3.37 -20.18
N SER A 388 7.31 2.21 -20.37
CA SER A 388 6.07 2.11 -21.17
C SER A 388 4.92 2.92 -20.56
N ILE A 389 4.80 2.98 -19.22
CA ILE A 389 3.80 3.82 -18.54
C ILE A 389 4.14 5.31 -18.75
N ALA A 390 5.41 5.68 -18.61
CA ALA A 390 5.86 7.04 -18.86
C ALA A 390 5.59 7.48 -20.31
N GLU A 391 5.85 6.61 -21.29
CA GLU A 391 5.57 6.84 -22.71
C GLU A 391 4.08 7.05 -22.98
N ARG A 392 3.19 6.25 -22.39
CA ARG A 392 1.73 6.44 -22.48
C ARG A 392 1.30 7.82 -21.99
N ILE A 393 1.94 8.32 -20.93
CA ILE A 393 1.66 9.66 -20.36
C ILE A 393 2.21 10.76 -21.26
N ILE A 394 3.44 10.61 -21.74
CA ILE A 394 4.10 11.59 -22.62
C ILE A 394 3.37 11.70 -23.97
N ALA A 395 2.93 10.57 -24.55
CA ALA A 395 2.20 10.54 -25.81
C ALA A 395 0.86 11.30 -25.73
N ASN A 396 0.25 11.36 -24.54
CA ASN A 396 -1.02 12.05 -24.28
C ASN A 396 -0.83 13.27 -23.36
N HIS A 397 0.34 13.90 -23.44
CA HIS A 397 0.78 14.99 -22.56
C HIS A 397 -0.29 16.08 -22.35
N GLU A 398 -0.89 16.59 -23.43
CA GLU A 398 -1.88 17.67 -23.35
C GLU A 398 -3.15 17.27 -22.58
N ILE A 399 -3.60 16.01 -22.76
CA ILE A 399 -4.78 15.48 -22.08
C ILE A 399 -4.51 15.39 -20.58
N TYR A 400 -3.35 14.86 -20.19
CA TYR A 400 -2.99 14.70 -18.79
C TYR A 400 -2.66 16.02 -18.10
N LEU A 401 -2.09 17.00 -18.79
CA LEU A 401 -1.94 18.36 -18.27
C LEU A 401 -3.30 19.00 -17.96
N LYS A 402 -4.25 18.95 -18.91
CA LYS A 402 -5.60 19.48 -18.71
C LYS A 402 -6.33 18.78 -17.57
N ARG A 403 -6.20 17.44 -17.48
CA ARG A 403 -6.74 16.63 -16.37
C ARG A 403 -6.17 17.05 -15.02
N ASN A 404 -4.86 17.24 -14.94
CA ASN A 404 -4.17 17.57 -13.70
C ASN A 404 -4.41 19.01 -13.25
N ALA A 405 -4.50 19.97 -14.18
CA ALA A 405 -4.81 21.37 -13.86
C ALA A 405 -6.14 21.51 -13.09
N LYS A 406 -7.14 20.67 -13.40
CA LYS A 406 -8.41 20.63 -12.66
C LYS A 406 -8.24 20.19 -11.20
N LYS A 407 -7.28 19.31 -10.92
CA LYS A 407 -6.99 18.77 -9.57
C LYS A 407 -6.00 19.62 -8.76
N GLU A 408 -5.22 20.46 -9.42
CA GLU A 408 -4.21 21.28 -8.74
C GLU A 408 -4.85 22.23 -7.72
N LYS A 409 -6.05 22.76 -8.01
CA LYS A 409 -6.81 23.57 -7.05
C LYS A 409 -7.18 22.79 -5.79
N SER A 410 -7.69 21.55 -5.94
CA SER A 410 -8.04 20.72 -4.78
C SER A 410 -6.81 20.30 -3.97
N GLU A 411 -5.67 20.05 -4.63
CA GLU A 411 -4.42 19.71 -3.94
C GLU A 411 -3.86 20.92 -3.15
N LYS A 412 -3.85 22.11 -3.74
CA LYS A 412 -3.45 23.35 -3.05
C LYS A 412 -4.32 23.62 -1.83
N GLN A 413 -5.64 23.44 -1.97
CA GLN A 413 -6.59 23.61 -0.87
C GLN A 413 -6.32 22.61 0.26
N TYR A 414 -6.11 21.33 -0.06
CA TYR A 414 -5.78 20.29 0.94
C TYR A 414 -4.55 20.67 1.77
N TYR A 415 -3.44 21.06 1.11
CA TYR A 415 -2.22 21.42 1.83
C TYR A 415 -2.35 22.73 2.63
N ALA A 416 -3.20 23.67 2.19
CA ALA A 416 -3.47 24.90 2.92
C ALA A 416 -4.34 24.67 4.18
N GLU A 417 -5.29 23.74 4.11
CA GLU A 417 -6.23 23.43 5.20
C GLU A 417 -5.75 22.27 6.10
N LYS A 418 -4.54 21.76 5.86
CA LYS A 418 -3.99 20.58 6.50
C LYS A 418 -3.96 20.70 8.03
N LYS A 419 -4.55 19.71 8.70
CA LYS A 419 -4.56 19.55 10.16
C LYS A 419 -3.65 18.40 10.61
N TYR A 420 -3.51 18.26 11.93
CA TYR A 420 -2.75 17.17 12.54
C TYR A 420 -3.25 15.78 12.07
N VAL A 421 -2.36 15.02 11.43
CA VAL A 421 -2.62 13.64 11.03
C VAL A 421 -2.10 12.71 12.12
N ALA A 422 -2.97 12.29 13.05
CA ALA A 422 -2.64 11.20 13.96
C ALA A 422 -2.28 9.95 13.14
N ALA A 423 -1.06 9.44 13.35
CA ALA A 423 -0.46 8.29 12.65
C ALA A 423 -1.13 6.95 13.01
#